data_AF-A0A963VZ62-F1
#
_entry.id   AF-A0A963VZ62-F1
#
_cell.length_a   1.000
_cell.length_b   1.000
_cell.length_c   1.000
_cell.angle_alpha   90.00
_cell.angle_beta   90.00
_cell.angle_gamma   90.00
#
_symmetry.space_group_name_H-M   'P 1'
#
loop_
_entity.id
_entity.type
_entity.pdbx_description
1 polymer ?
#
loop_
_entity_poly.entity_id
_entity_poly.type
_entity_poly.pdbx_seq_one_letter_code
_entity_poly.pdbx_strand_id
1 'polypeptide(L)'
;MAGSTADVENEIADAIDTLGRVRAEIGKVIFGQERVIEETLITLLADGHALLVGVPGLAKTRLAETLGTVLGLSEKRVQFTPDLMPFDILGSEVVDEAPDGQRSFRFIQGPIFTQLLMA
;
A
#
# COMPACT_ATOMS: atom_id res chain seq x y z
N MET A 1 18.20 -4.50 -25.01
CA MET A 1 17.19 -3.99 -25.96
C MET A 1 16.87 -2.58 -25.51
N ALA A 2 17.39 -1.57 -26.20
CA ALA A 2 17.06 -0.18 -25.89
C ALA A 2 15.83 0.18 -26.73
N GLY A 3 14.71 0.51 -26.08
CA GLY A 3 13.53 1.07 -26.76
C GLY A 3 13.91 2.35 -27.51
N SER A 4 13.28 2.61 -28.65
CA SER A 4 13.56 3.83 -29.41
C SER A 4 13.10 5.05 -28.60
N THR A 5 13.66 6.23 -28.88
CA THR A 5 13.26 7.48 -28.21
C THR A 5 11.75 7.74 -28.31
N ALA A 6 11.13 7.37 -29.45
CA ALA A 6 9.70 7.50 -29.66
C ALA A 6 8.87 6.55 -28.76
N ASP A 7 9.41 5.38 -28.41
CA ASP A 7 8.72 4.44 -27.51
C ASP A 7 8.69 4.99 -26.07
N VAL A 8 9.81 5.57 -25.61
CA VAL A 8 9.91 6.19 -24.29
C VAL A 8 8.99 7.41 -24.16
N GLU A 9 8.89 8.24 -25.21
CA GLU A 9 7.98 9.39 -25.23
C GLU A 9 6.51 8.96 -25.07
N ASN A 10 6.11 7.88 -25.75
CA ASN A 10 4.75 7.34 -25.66
C ASN A 10 4.48 6.74 -24.26
N GLU A 11 5.41 5.96 -23.71
CA GLU A 11 5.27 5.39 -22.36
C GLU A 11 5.12 6.50 -21.28
N ILE A 12 5.88 7.58 -21.40
CA ILE A 12 5.77 8.73 -20.50
C ILE A 12 4.40 9.41 -20.65
N ALA A 13 3.93 9.61 -21.88
CA ALA A 13 2.62 10.21 -22.12
C ALA A 13 1.47 9.38 -21.51
N ASP A 14 1.51 8.05 -21.69
CA ASP A 14 0.53 7.13 -21.13
C ASP A 14 0.55 7.10 -19.59
N ALA A 15 1.75 7.17 -19.00
CA ALA A 15 1.92 7.24 -17.56
C ALA A 15 1.34 8.55 -16.98
N ILE A 16 1.59 9.68 -17.64
CA ILE A 16 1.04 10.99 -17.24
C ILE A 16 -0.50 10.97 -17.28
N ASP A 17 -1.09 10.45 -18.36
CA ASP A 17 -2.55 10.36 -18.48
C ASP A 17 -3.15 9.45 -17.40
N THR A 18 -2.53 8.29 -17.17
CA THR A 18 -2.95 7.35 -16.13
C THR A 18 -2.88 8.00 -14.73
N LEU A 19 -1.79 8.71 -14.42
CA LEU A 19 -1.66 9.45 -13.15
C LEU A 19 -2.71 10.55 -13.01
N GLY A 20 -3.05 11.24 -14.11
CA GLY A 20 -4.13 12.21 -14.14
C GLY A 20 -5.48 11.58 -13.75
N ARG A 21 -5.79 10.41 -14.32
CA ARG A 21 -7.00 9.64 -13.97
C ARG A 21 -7.01 9.19 -12.52
N VAL A 22 -5.89 8.65 -12.01
CA VAL A 22 -5.75 8.25 -10.60
C VAL A 22 -6.01 9.42 -9.65
N ARG A 23 -5.39 10.59 -9.90
CA ARG A 23 -5.60 11.80 -9.08
C ARG A 23 -7.06 12.25 -9.09
N ALA A 24 -7.71 12.21 -10.25
CA ALA A 24 -9.11 12.56 -10.39
C ALA A 24 -10.03 11.63 -9.58
N GLU A 25 -9.80 10.31 -9.61
CA GLU A 25 -10.59 9.35 -8.83
C GLU A 25 -10.41 9.53 -7.32
N ILE A 26 -9.17 9.75 -6.84
CA ILE A 26 -8.91 10.02 -5.42
C ILE A 26 -9.60 11.32 -4.98
N GLY A 27 -9.57 12.36 -5.83
CA GLY A 27 -10.20 13.65 -5.57
C GLY A 27 -11.73 13.60 -5.45
N LYS A 28 -12.40 12.52 -5.88
CA LYS A 28 -13.84 12.32 -5.66
C LYS A 28 -14.18 11.97 -4.20
N VAL A 29 -13.21 11.46 -3.44
CA VAL A 29 -13.39 11.03 -2.04
C VAL A 29 -12.66 11.98 -1.09
N ILE A 30 -11.48 12.47 -1.49
CA ILE A 30 -10.61 13.31 -0.67
C ILE A 30 -10.67 14.75 -1.18
N PHE A 31 -11.39 15.61 -0.46
CA PHE A 31 -11.63 17.00 -0.85
C PHE A 31 -10.60 17.97 -0.25
N GLY A 32 -10.07 18.89 -1.06
CA GLY A 32 -9.23 20.01 -0.60
C GLY A 32 -7.86 19.60 -0.04
N GLN A 33 -7.35 18.42 -0.41
CA GLN A 33 -6.04 17.91 -0.01
C GLN A 33 -5.18 17.48 -1.21
N GLU A 34 -5.22 18.26 -2.29
CA GLU A 34 -4.56 17.97 -3.57
C GLU A 34 -3.05 17.73 -3.40
N ARG A 35 -2.40 18.57 -2.57
CA ARG A 35 -0.97 18.42 -2.28
C ARG A 35 -0.64 17.11 -1.54
N VAL A 36 -1.48 16.71 -0.59
CA VAL A 36 -1.27 15.46 0.17
C VAL A 36 -1.43 14.25 -0.74
N ILE A 37 -2.42 14.28 -1.64
CA ILE A 37 -2.63 13.24 -2.66
C ILE A 37 -1.38 13.12 -3.55
N GLU A 38 -0.88 14.25 -4.04
CA GLU A 38 0.31 14.31 -4.88
C GLU A 38 1.56 13.77 -4.18
N GLU A 39 1.87 14.26 -2.97
CA GLU A 39 3.04 13.82 -2.20
C GLU A 39 2.96 12.33 -1.85
N THR A 40 1.75 11.81 -1.56
CA THR A 40 1.58 10.38 -1.25
C THR A 40 1.76 9.51 -2.50
N LEU A 41 1.25 9.94 -3.66
CA LEU A 41 1.47 9.23 -4.92
C LEU A 41 2.96 9.23 -5.31
N ILE A 42 3.65 10.37 -5.18
CA ILE A 42 5.09 10.45 -5.42
C ILE A 42 5.84 9.48 -4.50
N THR A 43 5.46 9.45 -3.22
CA THR A 43 6.08 8.55 -2.24
C THR A 43 5.90 7.09 -2.61
N LEU A 44 4.69 6.67 -2.98
CA LEU A 44 4.40 5.28 -3.37
C LEU A 44 5.15 4.88 -4.65
N LEU A 45 5.18 5.75 -5.66
CA LEU A 45 5.86 5.48 -6.93
C LEU A 45 7.39 5.47 -6.81
N ALA A 46 7.92 6.10 -5.76
CA ALA A 46 9.35 6.10 -5.44
C ALA A 46 9.74 4.99 -4.45
N ASP A 47 8.88 4.00 -4.20
CA ASP A 47 9.05 2.92 -3.20
C ASP A 47 9.34 3.46 -1.78
N GLY A 48 8.81 4.64 -1.45
CA GLY A 48 8.98 5.30 -0.16
C GLY A 48 7.86 4.99 0.85
N HIS A 49 8.02 5.53 2.06
CA HIS A 49 7.02 5.47 3.13
C HIS A 49 6.59 6.87 3.54
N ALA A 50 5.28 7.08 3.70
CA ALA A 50 4.71 8.37 4.07
C ALA A 50 4.24 8.36 5.54
N LEU A 51 4.51 9.45 6.26
CA LEU A 51 3.96 9.71 7.59
C LEU A 51 2.93 10.84 7.51
N LEU A 52 1.64 10.50 7.65
CA LEU A 52 0.55 11.46 7.59
C LEU A 52 0.27 12.07 8.98
N VAL A 53 0.77 13.28 9.22
CA VAL A 53 0.56 14.02 10.48
C VAL A 53 -0.54 15.07 10.30
N GLY A 54 -1.50 15.09 11.22
CA GLY A 54 -2.55 16.10 11.24
C GLY A 54 -3.62 15.81 12.29
N VAL A 55 -4.53 16.74 12.50
CA VAL A 55 -5.60 16.60 13.50
C VAL A 55 -6.55 15.43 13.16
N PRO A 56 -7.24 14.85 14.16
CA PRO A 56 -8.27 13.84 13.92
C PRO A 56 -9.34 14.35 12.93
N GLY A 57 -9.88 13.44 12.11
CA GLY A 57 -10.95 13.76 11.17
C GLY A 57 -10.52 14.26 9.78
N LEU A 58 -9.23 14.46 9.51
CA LEU A 58 -8.74 14.88 8.18
C LEU A 58 -8.59 13.76 7.14
N ALA A 59 -9.48 12.76 7.20
CA ALA A 59 -9.53 11.68 6.20
C ALA A 59 -8.21 10.90 5.96
N LYS A 60 -7.24 10.90 6.90
CA LYS A 60 -5.96 10.16 6.75
C LYS A 60 -6.18 8.66 6.45
N THR A 61 -7.04 8.02 7.23
CA THR A 61 -7.41 6.61 7.04
C THR A 61 -8.12 6.42 5.69
N ARG A 62 -9.08 7.30 5.38
CA ARG A 62 -9.80 7.29 4.10
C ARG A 62 -8.87 7.45 2.90
N LEU A 63 -7.83 8.28 3.01
CA LEU A 63 -6.85 8.49 1.95
C LEU A 63 -6.10 7.18 1.65
N ALA A 64 -5.60 6.49 2.69
CA ALA A 64 -4.91 5.21 2.52
C ALA A 64 -5.80 4.15 1.85
N GLU A 65 -7.04 3.97 2.34
CA GLU A 65 -8.03 3.05 1.75
C GLU A 65 -8.39 3.42 0.29
N THR A 66 -8.52 4.72 0.01
CA THR A 66 -8.84 5.21 -1.34
C THR A 66 -7.67 4.95 -2.29
N LEU A 67 -6.43 5.15 -1.84
CA LEU A 67 -5.24 4.85 -2.63
C LEU A 67 -5.17 3.37 -2.96
N GLY A 68 -5.34 2.47 -1.99
CA GLY A 68 -5.31 1.03 -2.25
C GLY A 68 -6.43 0.59 -3.20
N THR A 69 -7.63 1.14 -3.04
CA THR A 69 -8.77 0.86 -3.93
C THR A 69 -8.54 1.36 -5.36
N VAL A 70 -8.14 2.63 -5.53
CA VAL A 70 -7.97 3.24 -6.87
C VAL A 70 -6.78 2.63 -7.62
N LEU A 71 -5.71 2.30 -6.91
CA LEU A 71 -4.51 1.68 -7.50
C LEU A 71 -4.62 0.16 -7.62
N GLY A 72 -5.68 -0.46 -7.10
CA GLY A 72 -5.87 -1.92 -7.11
C GLY A 72 -4.81 -2.68 -6.31
N LEU A 73 -4.31 -2.08 -5.23
CA LEU A 73 -3.27 -2.67 -4.39
C LEU A 73 -3.88 -3.58 -3.33
N SER A 74 -3.19 -4.69 -3.04
CA SER A 74 -3.44 -5.41 -1.79
C SER A 74 -3.09 -4.50 -0.61
N GLU A 75 -4.09 -4.21 0.21
CA GLU A 75 -3.93 -3.35 1.38
C GLU A 75 -4.20 -4.11 2.69
N LYS A 76 -3.42 -3.78 3.72
CA LYS A 76 -3.65 -4.25 5.09
C LYS A 76 -3.46 -3.11 6.07
N ARG A 77 -4.04 -3.28 7.26
CA ARG A 77 -3.95 -2.34 8.35
C ARG A 77 -3.41 -3.00 9.60
N VAL A 78 -2.44 -2.36 10.25
CA VAL A 78 -2.00 -2.67 11.61
C VAL A 78 -2.48 -1.53 12.50
N GLN A 79 -2.93 -1.85 13.72
CA GLN A 79 -3.13 -0.84 14.74
C GLN A 79 -1.99 -0.95 15.72
N PHE A 80 -1.20 0.10 15.88
CA PHE A 80 -0.23 0.12 16.96
C PHE A 80 -0.94 0.19 18.31
N THR A 81 -0.67 -0.81 19.14
CA THR A 81 -1.04 -0.93 20.55
C THR A 81 0.24 -1.17 21.36
N PRO A 82 0.29 -0.83 22.66
CA PRO A 82 1.48 -1.05 23.47
C PRO A 82 1.89 -2.53 23.58
N ASP A 83 0.96 -3.44 23.34
CA ASP A 83 1.17 -4.89 23.43
C ASP A 83 1.54 -5.54 22.09
N LEU A 84 1.61 -4.77 21.00
CA LEU A 84 1.89 -5.30 19.67
C LEU A 84 3.29 -5.92 19.62
N MET A 85 3.37 -7.22 19.31
CA MET A 85 4.63 -7.94 19.22
C MET A 85 5.15 -7.93 17.77
N PRO A 86 6.48 -8.00 17.53
CA PRO A 86 7.02 -8.04 16.17
C PRO A 86 6.44 -9.17 15.29
N PHE A 87 6.12 -10.30 15.91
CA PHE A 87 5.52 -11.46 15.26
C PHE A 87 4.09 -11.22 14.77
N ASP A 88 3.35 -10.29 15.38
CA ASP A 88 2.02 -9.87 14.90
C ASP A 88 2.10 -9.10 13.58
N ILE A 89 3.29 -8.56 13.24
CA ILE A 89 3.54 -7.82 12.00
C ILE A 89 4.18 -8.73 10.94
N LEU A 90 5.20 -9.49 11.34
CA LEU A 90 5.96 -10.37 10.45
C LEU A 90 5.19 -11.68 10.15
N GLY A 91 4.46 -12.22 11.12
CA GLY A 91 3.82 -13.52 11.00
C GLY A 91 4.53 -14.63 11.76
N SER A 92 4.04 -15.86 11.57
CA SER A 92 4.22 -16.97 12.50
C SER A 92 4.69 -18.27 11.89
N GLU A 93 5.54 -19.03 12.59
CA GLU A 93 5.62 -20.47 12.35
C GLU A 93 4.56 -21.20 13.18
N VAL A 94 3.73 -22.01 12.51
CA VAL A 94 2.77 -22.91 13.15
C VAL A 94 3.17 -24.35 12.93
N VAL A 95 2.89 -25.21 13.91
CA VAL A 95 3.08 -26.65 13.78
C VAL A 95 1.80 -27.28 13.25
N ASP A 96 1.86 -27.87 12.08
CA ASP A 96 0.83 -28.74 11.54
C ASP A 96 1.20 -30.20 11.85
N GLU A 97 0.26 -30.95 12.42
CA GLU A 97 0.41 -32.37 12.73
C GLU A 97 -0.43 -33.19 11.75
N ALA A 98 0.23 -34.03 10.95
CA ALA A 98 -0.43 -34.88 9.97
C ALA A 98 -1.14 -36.06 10.67
N PRO A 99 -2.15 -36.68 10.03
CA PRO A 99 -2.90 -37.80 10.61
C PRO A 99 -2.04 -39.02 11.00
N ASP A 100 -0.83 -39.14 10.45
CA ASP A 100 0.16 -40.18 10.75
C ASP A 100 1.11 -39.81 11.90
N GLY A 101 0.92 -38.64 12.54
CA GLY A 101 1.72 -38.14 13.66
C GLY A 101 2.97 -37.37 13.27
N GLN A 102 3.24 -37.14 11.98
CA GLN A 102 4.36 -36.29 11.55
C GLN A 102 4.09 -34.81 11.82
N ARG A 103 5.09 -34.11 12.36
CA ARG A 103 5.03 -32.67 12.60
C ARG A 103 5.76 -31.92 11.50
N SER A 104 5.09 -30.91 10.94
CA SER A 104 5.67 -29.98 9.98
C SER A 104 5.51 -28.55 10.48
N PHE A 105 6.49 -27.69 10.19
CA PHE A 105 6.41 -26.27 10.48
C PHE A 105 6.00 -25.53 9.20
N ARG A 106 4.99 -24.66 9.31
CA ARG A 106 4.52 -23.81 8.21
C ARG A 106 4.52 -22.35 8.63
N PHE A 107 5.11 -21.49 7.80
CA PHE A 107 5.07 -20.05 8.01
C PHE A 107 3.74 -19.45 7.52
N ILE A 108 3.12 -18.63 8.36
CA ILE A 108 1.94 -17.83 8.09
C ILE A 108 2.39 -16.37 8.01
N GLN A 109 2.27 -15.77 6.83
CA GLN A 109 2.64 -14.38 6.60
C GLN A 109 1.78 -13.41 7.40
N GLY A 110 2.44 -12.48 8.10
CA GLY A 110 1.79 -11.39 8.81
C GLY A 110 1.25 -10.27 7.90
N PRO A 111 0.70 -9.20 8.48
CA PRO A 111 0.09 -8.10 7.73
C PRO A 111 1.08 -7.27 6.91
N ILE A 112 2.38 -7.30 7.18
CA ILE A 112 3.38 -6.58 6.38
C ILE A 112 3.48 -7.10 4.94
N PHE A 113 3.06 -8.34 4.69
CA PHE A 113 3.03 -8.95 3.36
C PHE A 113 1.79 -8.46 2.60
N THR A 114 1.91 -7.26 2.02
CA THR A 114 0.89 -6.53 1.26
C THR A 114 1.58 -5.45 0.41
N GLN A 115 0.90 -4.89 -0.59
CA GLN A 115 1.44 -3.79 -1.41
C GLN A 115 1.29 -2.40 -0.75
N LEU A 116 0.24 -2.22 0.06
CA LEU A 116 0.00 -0.99 0.83
C LEU A 116 -0.30 -1.34 2.30
N LEU A 117 0.56 -0.93 3.23
CA LEU A 117 0.34 -1.11 4.67
C LEU A 117 0.03 0.24 5.33
N MET A 118 -1.10 0.33 6.02
CA MET A 118 -1.40 1.43 6.95
C MET A 118 -1.17 0.97 8.39
N ALA A 119 -0.49 1.77 9.20
CA ALA A 119 -0.18 1.48 10.61
C ALA A 119 -0.62 2.61 11.55
#